data_AF-A0AAV2SYE9-F1
#
_entry.id   AF-A0AAV2SYE9-F1
#
_cell.length_a   1.000
_cell.length_b   1.000
_cell.length_c   1.000
_cell.angle_alpha   90.00
_cell.angle_beta   90.00
_cell.angle_gamma   90.00
#
_symmetry.space_group_name_H-M   'P 1'
#
loop_
_entity.id
_entity.type
_entity.pdbx_description
1 polymer ?
#
loop_
_entity_poly.entity_id
_entity_poly.type
_entity_poly.pdbx_seq_one_letter_code
_entity_poly.pdbx_strand_id
1 'polypeptide(L)'
;HRISVNSENPRVKGLLHKTTLLEEFYACAQIAIKEIIPSLDSRLTIILPGIQRIGCGICLSMVWYGKDYPILIIKTDLVPAIKTPRPRNFLHPPLTHKLNLAEHLKSAYIVQTFIGEGEYRTATTLFEQQVFLEPSLKSQRFVFLIAKLIVSKLKTEKWAPIHLKERLKYFDSRTFKIPVPSGFLLKSAFFYELENHPNPNDWKANCVVDRLIGMFKSMCKFEENDMSRLEGKEDHLYPSMIKNYFSPTTQPAETGFSAPYLANFLEQNKERLILKETCSETTH
;
A
#
# COMPACT_ATOMS: atom_id res chain seq x y z
N HIS A 1 7.10 -10.82 15.21
CA HIS A 1 6.86 -10.24 16.55
C HIS A 1 5.41 -10.48 16.91
N ARG A 2 5.13 -11.27 17.96
CA ARG A 2 3.75 -11.55 18.39
C ARG A 2 3.35 -10.48 19.42
N ILE A 3 2.19 -9.86 19.28
CA ILE A 3 1.68 -8.88 20.23
C ILE A 3 0.71 -9.61 21.16
N SER A 4 0.99 -9.58 22.46
CA SER A 4 0.07 -10.07 23.48
C SER A 4 -0.85 -8.93 23.92
N VAL A 5 -2.16 -9.19 23.94
CA VAL A 5 -3.19 -8.21 24.31
C VAL A 5 -4.01 -8.82 25.45
N ASN A 6 -4.22 -8.06 26.52
CA ASN A 6 -5.01 -8.49 27.67
C ASN A 6 -5.85 -7.33 28.20
N SER A 7 -6.91 -7.65 28.93
CA SER A 7 -7.79 -6.68 29.59
C SER A 7 -8.26 -7.23 30.93
N GLU A 8 -8.36 -6.35 31.93
CA GLU A 8 -8.97 -6.66 33.23
C GLU A 8 -10.50 -6.73 33.14
N ASN A 9 -11.10 -6.14 32.11
CA ASN A 9 -12.54 -6.20 31.88
C ASN A 9 -12.92 -7.58 31.28
N PRO A 10 -13.73 -8.41 31.97
CA PRO A 10 -14.07 -9.75 31.50
C PRO A 10 -14.76 -9.79 30.14
N ARG A 11 -15.61 -8.80 29.83
CA ARG A 11 -16.30 -8.70 28.53
C ARG A 11 -15.29 -8.45 27.40
N VAL A 12 -14.34 -7.54 27.62
CA VAL A 12 -13.29 -7.24 26.64
C VAL A 12 -12.32 -8.41 26.53
N LYS A 13 -11.96 -9.05 27.63
CA LYS A 13 -11.07 -10.22 27.65
C LYS A 13 -11.57 -11.35 26.75
N GLY A 14 -12.89 -11.62 26.75
CA GLY A 14 -13.50 -12.59 25.84
C GLY A 14 -13.36 -12.21 24.36
N LEU A 15 -13.57 -10.93 24.03
CA LEU A 15 -13.43 -10.42 22.66
C LEU A 15 -11.98 -10.49 22.15
N LEU A 16 -10.99 -10.29 23.04
CA LEU A 16 -9.59 -10.26 22.65
C LEU A 16 -9.02 -11.63 22.27
N HIS A 17 -9.69 -12.72 22.63
CA HIS A 17 -9.23 -14.09 22.45
C HIS A 17 -9.48 -14.61 21.02
N LYS A 18 -8.45 -15.19 20.38
CA LYS A 18 -8.53 -15.73 19.00
C LYS A 18 -9.20 -14.73 18.07
N THR A 19 -10.05 -15.13 17.13
CA THR A 19 -10.70 -14.25 16.15
C THR A 19 -12.02 -13.63 16.63
N THR A 20 -12.38 -13.76 17.92
CA THR A 20 -13.70 -13.38 18.44
C THR A 20 -14.06 -11.93 18.12
N LEU A 21 -13.13 -10.98 18.29
CA LEU A 21 -13.37 -9.58 17.95
C LEU A 21 -13.78 -9.39 16.48
N LEU A 22 -13.10 -10.05 15.55
CA LEU A 22 -13.43 -9.94 14.13
C LEU A 22 -14.74 -10.62 13.77
N GLU A 23 -15.07 -11.74 14.43
CA GLU A 23 -16.34 -12.45 14.25
C GLU A 23 -17.53 -11.63 14.73
N GLU A 24 -17.43 -11.09 15.96
CA GLU A 24 -18.44 -10.19 16.53
C GLU A 24 -18.58 -8.91 15.69
N PHE A 25 -17.46 -8.34 15.22
CA PHE A 25 -17.49 -7.19 14.33
C PHE A 25 -18.22 -7.49 13.01
N TYR A 26 -17.96 -8.65 12.40
CA TYR A 26 -18.66 -9.09 11.19
C TYR A 26 -20.17 -9.26 11.43
N ALA A 27 -20.56 -9.93 12.53
CA ALA A 27 -21.96 -10.13 12.88
C ALA A 27 -22.70 -8.79 13.11
N CYS A 28 -22.10 -7.88 13.89
CA CYS A 28 -22.62 -6.53 14.11
C CYS A 28 -22.78 -5.76 12.79
N ALA A 29 -21.78 -5.84 11.90
CA ALA A 29 -21.86 -5.16 10.61
C ALA A 29 -22.97 -5.72 9.72
N GLN A 30 -23.19 -7.04 9.72
CA GLN A 30 -24.30 -7.65 8.98
C GLN A 30 -25.68 -7.17 9.45
N ILE A 31 -25.83 -6.96 10.77
CA ILE A 31 -27.07 -6.41 11.34
C ILE A 31 -27.20 -4.94 10.93
N ALA A 32 -26.17 -4.13 11.19
CA ALA A 32 -26.18 -2.70 10.90
C ALA A 32 -26.48 -2.43 9.41
N ILE A 33 -25.91 -3.21 8.49
CA ILE A 33 -26.18 -3.02 7.06
C ILE A 33 -27.66 -3.23 6.71
N LYS A 34 -28.32 -4.22 7.31
CA LYS A 34 -29.76 -4.44 7.08
C LYS A 34 -30.60 -3.25 7.54
N GLU A 35 -30.17 -2.58 8.61
CA GLU A 35 -30.84 -1.40 9.17
C GLU A 35 -30.60 -0.14 8.34
N ILE A 36 -29.43 0.03 7.71
CA ILE A 36 -29.15 1.23 6.89
C ILE A 36 -29.70 1.14 5.46
N ILE A 37 -29.90 -0.07 4.91
CA ILE A 37 -30.35 -0.25 3.51
C ILE A 37 -31.56 0.64 3.17
N PRO A 38 -32.61 0.72 4.00
CA PRO A 38 -33.77 1.57 3.72
C PRO A 38 -33.48 3.08 3.66
N SER A 39 -32.38 3.54 4.26
CA SER A 39 -31.99 4.96 4.34
C SER A 39 -30.84 5.35 3.42
N LEU A 40 -30.36 4.43 2.57
CA LEU A 40 -29.31 4.74 1.60
C LEU A 40 -29.81 5.70 0.52
N ASP A 41 -28.88 6.49 -0.02
CA ASP A 41 -29.12 7.26 -1.25
C ASP A 41 -29.64 6.29 -2.34
N SER A 42 -30.72 6.68 -3.03
CA SER A 42 -31.33 5.90 -4.11
C SER A 42 -30.36 5.44 -5.22
N ARG A 43 -29.22 6.13 -5.36
CA ARG A 43 -28.16 5.80 -6.32
C ARG A 43 -27.15 4.80 -5.78
N LEU A 44 -27.16 4.51 -4.49
CA LEU A 44 -26.23 3.61 -3.85
C LEU A 44 -26.92 2.27 -3.58
N THR A 45 -26.38 1.20 -4.15
CA THR A 45 -26.88 -0.17 -3.95
C THR A 45 -25.79 -1.04 -3.38
N ILE A 46 -26.12 -1.87 -2.40
CA ILE A 46 -25.18 -2.85 -1.84
C ILE A 46 -25.14 -4.08 -2.76
N ILE A 47 -23.93 -4.50 -3.16
CA ILE A 47 -23.72 -5.70 -3.99
C ILE A 47 -23.71 -6.94 -3.10
N LEU A 48 -24.62 -7.88 -3.30
CA LEU A 48 -24.65 -9.14 -2.54
C LEU A 48 -23.32 -9.92 -2.70
N PRO A 49 -22.76 -10.50 -1.61
CA PRO A 49 -23.35 -10.72 -0.28
C PRO A 49 -23.34 -9.49 0.66
N GLY A 50 -22.98 -8.31 0.17
CA GLY A 50 -22.98 -7.04 0.87
C GLY A 50 -21.74 -6.84 1.73
N ILE A 51 -21.41 -7.84 2.54
CA ILE A 51 -20.23 -7.85 3.40
C ILE A 51 -19.43 -9.13 3.20
N GLN A 52 -18.14 -8.99 2.95
CA GLN A 52 -17.20 -10.10 2.88
C GLN A 52 -16.15 -9.96 3.98
N ARG A 53 -15.76 -11.07 4.62
CA ARG A 53 -14.60 -11.07 5.52
C ARG A 53 -13.31 -10.87 4.72
N ILE A 54 -12.41 -10.05 5.24
CA ILE A 54 -11.06 -9.82 4.70
C ILE A 54 -10.04 -10.03 5.81
N GLY A 55 -8.76 -10.17 5.46
CA GLY A 55 -7.70 -10.62 6.39
C GLY A 55 -7.61 -9.91 7.74
N CYS A 56 -8.05 -8.66 7.87
CA CYS A 56 -8.08 -7.89 9.12
C CYS A 56 -9.43 -7.23 9.43
N GLY A 57 -10.52 -7.62 8.78
CA GLY A 57 -11.81 -6.93 8.94
C GLY A 57 -12.86 -7.40 7.95
N ILE A 58 -13.63 -6.46 7.43
CA ILE A 58 -14.70 -6.72 6.45
C ILE A 58 -14.59 -5.77 5.26
N CYS A 59 -15.07 -6.20 4.09
CA CYS A 59 -15.18 -5.38 2.89
C CYS A 59 -16.66 -5.23 2.53
N LEU A 60 -17.12 -3.99 2.47
CA LEU A 60 -18.43 -3.60 1.96
C LEU A 60 -18.29 -3.26 0.47
N SER A 61 -19.08 -3.93 -0.36
CA SER A 61 -19.13 -3.66 -1.81
C SER A 61 -20.44 -2.98 -2.19
N MET A 62 -20.34 -1.84 -2.86
CA MET A 62 -21.46 -1.01 -3.28
C MET A 62 -21.33 -0.63 -4.75
N VAL A 63 -22.45 -0.36 -5.39
CA VAL A 63 -22.54 0.31 -6.69
C VAL A 63 -23.16 1.68 -6.48
N TRP A 64 -22.53 2.69 -7.06
CA TRP A 64 -23.11 4.02 -7.20
C TRP A 64 -23.51 4.28 -8.65
N TYR A 65 -24.77 4.68 -8.85
CA TYR A 65 -25.32 5.07 -10.14
C TYR A 65 -25.24 6.60 -10.29
N GLY A 66 -24.17 7.06 -10.93
CA GLY A 66 -23.92 8.48 -11.16
C GLY A 66 -24.55 9.00 -12.45
N LYS A 67 -24.62 10.32 -12.59
CA LYS A 67 -25.00 10.98 -13.85
C LYS A 67 -23.81 11.05 -14.82
N ASP A 68 -22.64 11.46 -14.33
CA ASP A 68 -21.42 11.62 -15.13
C ASP A 68 -20.64 10.30 -15.30
N TYR A 69 -20.80 9.38 -14.35
CA TYR A 69 -20.24 8.03 -14.39
C TYR A 69 -21.37 7.02 -14.22
N PRO A 70 -21.72 6.24 -15.26
CA PRO A 70 -22.96 5.46 -15.26
C PRO A 70 -22.98 4.41 -14.15
N ILE A 71 -21.82 3.81 -13.83
CA ILE A 71 -21.67 2.82 -12.77
C ILE A 71 -20.28 2.98 -12.13
N LEU A 72 -20.25 3.20 -10.81
CA LEU A 72 -19.03 3.17 -10.01
C LEU A 72 -19.12 2.05 -8.98
N ILE A 73 -18.21 1.08 -9.05
CA ILE A 73 -18.08 0.04 -8.03
C ILE A 73 -17.19 0.58 -6.91
N ILE A 74 -17.73 0.64 -5.70
CA ILE A 74 -17.06 1.13 -4.49
C ILE A 74 -16.82 -0.07 -3.58
N LYS A 75 -15.57 -0.24 -3.15
CA LYS A 75 -15.19 -1.24 -2.15
C LYS A 75 -14.58 -0.53 -0.95
N THR A 76 -15.17 -0.76 0.22
CA THR A 76 -14.76 -0.11 1.47
C THR A 76 -14.36 -1.17 2.48
N ASP A 77 -13.08 -1.17 2.84
CA ASP A 77 -12.56 -2.04 3.88
C ASP A 77 -12.79 -1.37 5.25
N LEU A 78 -13.53 -2.05 6.12
CA LEU A 78 -13.76 -1.64 7.51
C LEU A 78 -12.94 -2.57 8.41
N VAL A 79 -12.01 -1.98 9.16
CA VAL A 79 -11.03 -2.69 9.97
C VAL A 79 -11.18 -2.26 11.43
N PRO A 80 -11.62 -3.16 12.34
CA PRO A 80 -11.68 -2.83 13.75
C PRO A 80 -10.26 -2.72 14.31
N ALA A 81 -9.98 -1.57 14.94
CA ALA A 81 -8.68 -1.27 15.50
C ALA A 81 -8.81 -0.94 16.99
N ILE A 82 -7.90 -1.48 17.80
CA ILE A 82 -7.83 -1.20 19.23
C ILE A 82 -6.79 -0.12 19.44
N LYS A 83 -7.20 0.98 20.06
CA LYS A 83 -6.28 2.03 20.51
C LYS A 83 -5.55 1.57 21.76
N THR A 84 -4.23 1.64 21.73
CA THR A 84 -3.38 1.26 22.87
C THR A 84 -2.41 2.39 23.21
N PRO A 85 -1.86 2.40 24.44
CA PRO A 85 -0.65 3.17 24.71
C PRO A 85 0.44 2.79 23.70
N ARG A 86 1.27 3.76 23.34
CA ARG A 86 2.38 3.52 22.42
C ARG A 86 3.37 2.52 23.06
N PRO A 87 3.75 1.44 22.36
CA PRO A 87 4.79 0.54 22.86
C PRO A 87 6.11 1.28 23.06
N ARG A 88 6.84 0.98 24.13
CA ARG A 88 8.16 1.60 24.41
C ARG A 88 9.18 1.34 23.28
N ASN A 89 9.06 0.20 22.61
CA ASN A 89 9.97 -0.24 21.54
C ASN A 89 9.42 0.05 20.13
N PHE A 90 8.51 1.02 20.00
CA PHE A 90 8.02 1.41 18.67
C PHE A 90 9.19 1.97 17.84
N LEU A 91 9.31 1.59 16.57
CA LEU A 91 10.40 2.11 15.74
C LEU A 91 10.21 3.60 15.47
N HIS A 92 11.29 4.36 15.62
CA HIS A 92 11.34 5.79 15.31
C HIS A 92 12.25 6.01 14.11
N PRO A 93 11.83 5.64 12.89
CA PRO A 93 12.64 5.89 11.71
C PRO A 93 12.83 7.41 11.52
N PRO A 94 13.93 7.87 10.88
CA PRO A 94 14.31 9.29 10.82
C PRO A 94 13.22 10.27 10.39
N LEU A 95 12.33 9.90 9.46
CA LEU A 95 11.21 10.78 9.07
C LEU A 95 10.27 11.11 10.23
N THR A 96 10.16 10.24 11.24
CA THR A 96 9.35 10.47 12.44
C THR A 96 9.81 11.71 13.19
N HIS A 97 11.12 11.95 13.26
CA HIS A 97 11.70 13.11 13.93
C HIS A 97 11.69 14.34 13.01
N LYS A 98 12.08 14.17 11.74
CA LYS A 98 12.12 15.27 10.75
C LYS A 98 10.77 15.96 10.58
N LEU A 99 9.68 15.21 10.65
CA LEU A 99 8.31 15.71 10.49
C LEU A 99 7.56 15.89 11.82
N ASN A 100 8.26 15.81 12.96
CA ASN A 100 7.68 15.90 14.30
C ASN A 100 6.45 14.98 14.56
N LEU A 101 6.41 13.82 13.90
CA LEU A 101 5.24 12.91 13.96
C LEU A 101 5.04 12.30 15.35
N ALA A 102 6.11 12.24 16.16
CA ALA A 102 6.07 11.66 17.48
C ALA A 102 5.16 12.45 18.44
N GLU A 103 5.12 13.78 18.32
CA GLU A 103 4.24 14.63 19.15
C GLU A 103 2.76 14.48 18.76
N HIS A 104 2.49 14.26 17.47
CA HIS A 104 1.14 14.14 16.94
C HIS A 104 0.49 12.77 17.25
N LEU A 105 1.27 11.74 17.58
CA LEU A 105 0.78 10.37 17.75
C LEU A 105 1.18 9.78 19.11
N LYS A 106 0.38 10.11 20.13
CA LYS A 106 0.49 9.59 21.51
C LYS A 106 0.02 8.14 21.67
N SER A 107 -0.72 7.60 20.70
CA SER A 107 -1.31 6.27 20.78
C SER A 107 -0.90 5.42 19.58
N ALA A 108 -0.78 4.12 19.81
CA ALA A 108 -0.68 3.14 18.74
C ALA A 108 -2.04 2.49 18.51
N TYR A 109 -2.19 1.88 17.34
CA TYR A 109 -3.36 1.08 17.02
C TYR A 109 -2.88 -0.32 16.71
N ILE A 110 -3.60 -1.32 17.21
CA ILE A 110 -3.39 -2.72 16.85
C ILE A 110 -4.65 -3.25 16.18
N VAL A 111 -4.44 -4.11 15.20
CA VAL A 111 -5.49 -4.78 14.45
C VAL A 111 -5.32 -6.27 14.58
N GLN A 112 -6.43 -6.98 14.65
CA GLN A 112 -6.43 -8.43 14.64
C GLN A 112 -6.41 -8.94 13.20
N THR A 113 -5.75 -10.08 12.96
CA THR A 113 -5.74 -10.73 11.65
C THR A 113 -6.36 -12.13 11.71
N PHE A 114 -7.25 -12.45 10.77
CA PHE A 114 -7.71 -13.83 10.55
C PHE A 114 -6.54 -14.73 10.12
N ILE A 115 -5.56 -14.17 9.42
CA ILE A 115 -4.32 -14.85 9.04
C ILE A 115 -3.43 -14.95 10.29
N GLY A 116 -3.17 -16.17 10.75
CA GLY A 116 -2.44 -16.41 12.01
C GLY A 116 -3.34 -16.55 13.23
N GLU A 117 -4.57 -17.08 13.08
CA GLU A 117 -5.45 -17.50 14.18
C GLU A 117 -5.81 -16.39 15.19
N GLY A 118 -5.98 -15.14 14.73
CA GLY A 118 -6.35 -14.01 15.59
C GLY A 118 -5.17 -13.29 16.22
N GLU A 119 -3.96 -13.45 15.67
CA GLU A 119 -2.80 -12.63 16.03
C GLU A 119 -3.06 -11.13 15.85
N TYR A 120 -2.47 -10.34 16.74
CA TYR A 120 -2.50 -8.88 16.67
C TYR A 120 -1.24 -8.33 16.02
N ARG A 121 -1.43 -7.31 15.19
CA ARG A 121 -0.36 -6.58 14.51
C ARG A 121 -0.51 -5.09 14.74
N THR A 122 0.60 -4.39 14.82
CA THR A 122 0.61 -2.93 14.90
C THR A 122 0.14 -2.33 13.58
N ALA A 123 -0.84 -1.44 13.63
CA ALA A 123 -1.27 -0.62 12.51
C ALA A 123 -0.50 0.70 12.53
N THR A 124 0.29 0.93 11.48
CA THR A 124 1.11 2.14 11.29
C THR A 124 0.40 3.21 10.47
N THR A 125 -0.85 2.97 10.07
CA THR A 125 -1.61 3.80 9.10
C THR A 125 -1.69 5.27 9.48
N LEU A 126 -1.81 5.62 10.76
CA LEU A 126 -1.83 7.03 11.18
C LEU A 126 -0.48 7.73 10.99
N PHE A 127 0.63 7.04 11.25
CA PHE A 127 1.97 7.59 10.99
C PHE A 127 2.16 7.82 9.49
N GLU A 128 1.79 6.83 8.68
CA GLU A 128 1.83 6.92 7.23
C GLU A 128 0.97 8.07 6.70
N GLN A 129 -0.23 8.24 7.26
CA GLN A 129 -1.14 9.32 6.89
C GLN A 129 -0.53 10.69 7.19
N GLN A 130 0.11 10.89 8.35
CA GLN A 130 0.73 12.16 8.68
C GLN A 130 1.85 12.52 7.71
N VAL A 131 2.68 11.55 7.29
CA VAL A 131 3.67 11.78 6.21
C VAL A 131 2.98 12.26 4.93
N PHE A 132 1.84 11.66 4.55
CA PHE A 132 1.11 12.07 3.34
C PHE A 132 0.33 13.39 3.49
N LEU A 133 0.04 13.84 4.71
CA LEU A 133 -0.65 15.11 4.95
C LEU A 133 0.33 16.29 5.09
N GLU A 134 1.60 16.00 5.34
CA GLU A 134 2.65 17.01 5.46
C GLU A 134 2.68 17.97 4.25
N PRO A 135 2.40 19.27 4.44
CA PRO A 135 2.31 20.23 3.34
C PRO A 135 3.62 20.37 2.55
N SER A 136 4.76 20.32 3.26
CA SER A 136 6.09 20.44 2.66
C SER A 136 6.44 19.32 1.67
N LEU A 137 5.70 18.20 1.70
CA LEU A 137 5.94 17.03 0.83
C LEU A 137 5.07 17.01 -0.44
N LYS A 138 4.50 18.15 -0.89
CA LYS A 138 3.60 18.19 -2.06
C LYS A 138 4.25 17.62 -3.33
N SER A 139 5.47 18.01 -3.67
CA SER A 139 6.17 17.54 -4.89
C SER A 139 6.56 16.06 -4.79
N GLN A 140 6.93 15.60 -3.60
CA GLN A 140 7.27 14.22 -3.32
C GLN A 140 6.06 13.29 -3.47
N ARG A 141 4.89 13.75 -3.00
CA ARG A 141 3.62 13.03 -3.18
C ARG A 141 3.27 12.82 -4.64
N PHE A 142 3.65 13.73 -5.54
CA PHE A 142 3.45 13.55 -6.98
C PHE A 142 4.21 12.33 -7.52
N VAL A 143 5.47 12.13 -7.11
CA VAL A 143 6.24 10.92 -7.45
C VAL A 143 5.53 9.65 -6.96
N PHE A 144 5.09 9.64 -5.70
CA PHE A 144 4.34 8.51 -5.15
C PHE A 144 3.05 8.21 -5.93
N LEU A 145 2.31 9.25 -6.33
CA LEU A 145 1.09 9.12 -7.12
C LEU A 145 1.38 8.53 -8.50
N ILE A 146 2.45 8.97 -9.18
CA ILE A 146 2.88 8.37 -10.46
C ILE A 146 3.24 6.90 -10.27
N ALA A 147 4.02 6.56 -9.25
CA ALA A 147 4.38 5.18 -8.95
C ALA A 147 3.13 4.31 -8.73
N LYS A 148 2.15 4.84 -7.97
CA LYS A 148 0.87 4.17 -7.71
C LYS A 148 0.04 4.01 -8.98
N LEU A 149 0.04 5.00 -9.87
CA LEU A 149 -0.64 4.94 -11.16
C LEU A 149 -0.04 3.88 -12.08
N ILE A 150 1.30 3.85 -12.22
CA ILE A 150 2.04 2.83 -12.97
C ILE A 150 1.63 1.45 -12.44
N VAL A 151 1.83 1.22 -11.14
CA VAL A 151 1.47 -0.05 -10.49
C VAL A 151 0.00 -0.40 -10.72
N SER A 152 -0.94 0.55 -10.56
CA SER A 152 -2.36 0.33 -10.76
C SER A 152 -2.71 -0.10 -12.19
N LYS A 153 -2.10 0.52 -13.21
CA LYS A 153 -2.30 0.17 -14.62
C LYS A 153 -1.72 -1.19 -14.99
N LEU A 154 -0.76 -1.67 -14.19
CA LEU A 154 -0.11 -2.97 -14.33
C LEU A 154 -0.69 -4.03 -13.37
N LYS A 155 -1.70 -3.72 -12.54
CA LYS A 155 -2.32 -4.72 -11.66
C LYS A 155 -3.18 -5.68 -12.47
N THR A 156 -3.04 -6.96 -12.16
CA THR A 156 -3.97 -7.99 -12.60
C THR A 156 -5.23 -7.97 -11.74
N GLU A 157 -6.39 -8.06 -12.37
CA GLU A 157 -7.67 -8.18 -11.68
C GLU A 157 -7.78 -9.53 -10.96
N LYS A 158 -8.27 -9.52 -9.71
CA LYS A 158 -8.32 -10.72 -8.84
C LYS A 158 -9.14 -11.88 -9.43
N TRP A 159 -10.19 -11.55 -10.19
CA TRP A 159 -11.12 -12.51 -10.81
C TRP A 159 -10.53 -13.25 -12.02
N ALA A 160 -9.34 -12.87 -12.50
CA ALA A 160 -8.72 -13.53 -13.63
C ALA A 160 -8.37 -15.01 -13.28
N PRO A 161 -8.73 -15.99 -14.14
CA PRO A 161 -8.35 -17.39 -14.00
C PRO A 161 -6.84 -17.60 -13.83
N ILE A 162 -6.43 -18.62 -13.05
CA ILE A 162 -5.03 -18.86 -12.67
C ILE A 162 -4.12 -19.08 -13.90
N HIS A 163 -4.59 -19.85 -14.89
CA HIS A 163 -3.88 -20.08 -16.13
C HIS A 163 -3.75 -18.81 -17.00
N LEU A 164 -4.61 -17.80 -16.83
CA LEU A 164 -4.49 -16.49 -17.49
C LEU A 164 -3.53 -15.54 -16.76
N LYS A 165 -3.33 -15.75 -15.45
CA LYS A 165 -2.28 -15.11 -14.63
C LYS A 165 -0.89 -15.63 -14.98
N GLU A 166 -0.80 -16.89 -15.42
CA GLU A 166 0.47 -17.58 -15.75
C GLU A 166 0.89 -17.46 -17.23
N ARG A 167 -0.03 -17.32 -18.20
CA ARG A 167 0.27 -17.53 -19.64
C ARG A 167 0.86 -16.38 -20.47
N LEU A 168 0.72 -15.09 -20.14
CA LEU A 168 1.02 -14.04 -21.15
C LEU A 168 1.74 -12.79 -20.59
N LYS A 169 2.95 -12.59 -21.12
CA LYS A 169 3.98 -11.57 -20.83
C LYS A 169 4.14 -10.50 -21.94
N TYR A 170 3.23 -10.38 -22.91
CA TYR A 170 3.42 -9.50 -24.09
C TYR A 170 2.20 -8.64 -24.44
N PHE A 171 2.49 -7.45 -24.94
CA PHE A 171 1.73 -6.19 -25.06
C PHE A 171 0.34 -6.21 -25.74
N ASP A 172 -0.57 -5.38 -25.23
CA ASP A 172 -1.07 -4.09 -25.79
C ASP A 172 -2.57 -3.86 -25.43
N SER A 173 -2.91 -2.62 -25.06
CA SER A 173 -4.25 -2.07 -24.77
C SER A 173 -5.10 -2.62 -23.59
N ARG A 174 -4.62 -3.58 -22.80
CA ARG A 174 -5.31 -4.08 -21.58
C ARG A 174 -4.39 -3.98 -20.37
N THR A 175 -4.93 -3.66 -19.18
CA THR A 175 -4.23 -3.65 -17.87
C THR A 175 -3.13 -4.70 -17.86
N PHE A 176 -1.88 -4.22 -17.85
CA PHE A 176 -0.72 -5.03 -18.14
C PHE A 176 -0.58 -6.13 -17.08
N LYS A 177 -0.18 -7.32 -17.51
CA LYS A 177 -0.03 -8.50 -16.66
C LYS A 177 1.37 -8.57 -16.08
N ILE A 178 1.71 -7.63 -15.21
CA ILE A 178 2.95 -7.71 -14.43
C ILE A 178 2.56 -7.91 -12.96
N PRO A 179 3.11 -8.90 -12.26
CA PRO A 179 2.78 -9.09 -10.85
C PRO A 179 3.36 -7.95 -10.02
N VAL A 180 2.64 -6.85 -9.78
CA VAL A 180 3.23 -5.62 -9.21
C VAL A 180 3.35 -5.61 -7.68
N PRO A 181 4.28 -4.81 -7.11
CA PRO A 181 4.40 -4.67 -5.66
C PRO A 181 3.09 -4.24 -5.01
N SER A 182 2.83 -4.76 -3.81
CA SER A 182 1.67 -4.36 -3.03
C SER A 182 1.75 -2.87 -2.68
N GLY A 183 0.59 -2.23 -2.47
CA GLY A 183 0.56 -0.81 -2.13
C GLY A 183 1.28 -0.49 -0.82
N PHE A 184 1.44 -1.48 0.05
CA PHE A 184 2.21 -1.37 1.28
C PHE A 184 3.72 -1.31 1.03
N LEU A 185 4.24 -2.19 0.16
CA LEU A 185 5.66 -2.18 -0.25
C LEU A 185 6.03 -0.86 -0.93
N LEU A 186 5.14 -0.37 -1.80
CA LEU A 186 5.32 0.91 -2.48
C LEU A 186 5.42 2.10 -1.53
N LYS A 187 4.59 2.12 -0.46
CA LYS A 187 4.67 3.15 0.58
C LYS A 187 5.99 3.08 1.35
N SER A 188 6.42 1.87 1.73
CA SER A 188 7.67 1.70 2.46
C SER A 188 8.87 2.15 1.63
N ALA A 189 8.93 1.77 0.35
CA ALA A 189 9.95 2.24 -0.58
C ALA A 189 9.95 3.77 -0.73
N PHE A 190 8.77 4.38 -0.86
CA PHE A 190 8.65 5.84 -0.91
C PHE A 190 9.17 6.53 0.36
N PHE A 191 8.89 5.99 1.55
CA PHE A 191 9.41 6.57 2.79
C PHE A 191 10.93 6.44 2.91
N TYR A 192 11.52 5.33 2.48
CA TYR A 192 12.98 5.23 2.39
C TYR A 192 13.55 6.22 1.36
N GLU A 193 12.87 6.41 0.23
CA GLU A 193 13.26 7.38 -0.79
C GLU A 193 13.27 8.82 -0.24
N LEU A 194 12.22 9.20 0.49
CA LEU A 194 12.14 10.48 1.22
C LEU A 194 13.29 10.66 2.22
N GLU A 195 13.67 9.59 2.91
CA GLU A 195 14.76 9.63 3.89
C GLU A 195 16.11 9.84 3.21
N ASN A 196 16.37 9.10 2.13
CA ASN A 196 17.62 9.11 1.38
C ASN A 196 17.82 10.40 0.56
N HIS A 197 16.74 11.05 0.16
CA HIS A 197 16.75 12.25 -0.67
C HIS A 197 16.04 13.42 0.03
N PRO A 198 16.63 14.00 1.09
CA PRO A 198 16.01 15.10 1.83
C PRO A 198 16.03 16.43 1.07
N ASN A 199 16.86 16.57 0.03
CA ASN A 199 17.01 17.82 -0.71
C ASN A 199 15.80 18.07 -1.61
N PRO A 200 15.07 19.19 -1.50
CA PRO A 200 13.92 19.50 -2.36
C PRO A 200 14.24 19.49 -3.87
N ASN A 201 15.49 19.76 -4.25
CA ASN A 201 15.91 19.71 -5.66
C ASN A 201 15.85 18.30 -6.26
N ASP A 202 15.97 17.25 -5.45
CA ASP A 202 15.89 15.85 -5.91
C ASP A 202 14.47 15.44 -6.33
N TRP A 203 13.48 16.32 -6.11
CA TRP A 203 12.05 16.08 -6.34
C TRP A 203 11.43 17.00 -7.39
N LYS A 204 12.28 17.71 -8.16
CA LYS A 204 11.86 18.48 -9.34
C LYS A 204 11.40 17.55 -10.46
N ALA A 205 10.66 18.10 -11.44
CA ALA A 205 10.06 17.32 -12.53
C ALA A 205 11.07 16.45 -13.29
N ASN A 206 12.27 16.99 -13.55
CA ASN A 206 13.35 16.29 -14.23
C ASN A 206 13.96 15.12 -13.43
N CYS A 207 13.76 15.10 -12.10
CA CYS A 207 14.25 14.03 -11.21
C CYS A 207 13.18 12.97 -10.90
N VAL A 208 11.93 13.16 -11.34
CA VAL A 208 10.82 12.23 -11.04
C VAL A 208 11.15 10.79 -11.45
N VAL A 209 11.70 10.61 -12.66
CA VAL A 209 12.06 9.27 -13.16
C VAL A 209 13.15 8.64 -12.29
N ASP A 210 14.13 9.41 -11.84
CA ASP A 210 15.19 8.92 -10.95
C ASP A 210 14.65 8.47 -9.61
N ARG A 211 13.70 9.21 -9.03
CA ARG A 211 13.04 8.80 -7.79
C ARG A 211 12.21 7.53 -7.97
N LEU A 212 11.54 7.37 -9.11
CA LEU A 212 10.81 6.13 -9.43
C LEU A 212 11.76 4.94 -9.56
N ILE A 213 12.90 5.11 -10.23
CA ILE A 213 13.95 4.09 -10.34
C ILE A 213 14.45 3.70 -8.94
N GLY A 214 14.80 4.68 -8.10
CA GLY A 214 15.24 4.46 -6.71
C GLY A 214 14.23 3.65 -5.90
N MET A 215 12.96 4.05 -5.95
CA MET A 215 11.86 3.34 -5.29
C MET A 215 11.72 1.88 -5.74
N PHE A 216 11.84 1.58 -7.04
CA PHE A 216 11.74 0.20 -7.52
C PHE A 216 13.01 -0.61 -7.25
N LYS A 217 14.20 0.00 -7.36
CA LYS A 217 15.48 -0.62 -7.01
C LYS A 217 15.58 -0.95 -5.51
N SER A 218 14.97 -0.14 -4.63
CA SER A 218 14.92 -0.45 -3.19
C SER A 218 14.12 -1.73 -2.88
N MET A 219 13.31 -2.21 -3.82
CA MET A 219 12.59 -3.48 -3.74
C MET A 219 13.40 -4.66 -4.30
N CYS A 220 14.62 -4.40 -4.76
CA CYS A 220 15.48 -5.35 -5.42
C CYS A 220 16.74 -5.64 -4.60
N LYS A 221 17.46 -6.69 -4.96
CA LYS A 221 18.81 -7.01 -4.52
C LYS A 221 19.67 -7.33 -5.74
N PHE A 222 20.97 -7.09 -5.62
CA PHE A 222 21.96 -7.54 -6.59
C PHE A 222 22.42 -8.95 -6.22
N GLU A 223 22.69 -9.78 -7.23
CA GLU A 223 23.30 -11.09 -7.02
C GLU A 223 24.82 -10.91 -7.09
N GLU A 224 25.50 -10.83 -5.94
CA GLU A 224 26.95 -10.59 -5.88
C GLU A 224 27.81 -11.82 -6.28
N ASN A 225 27.21 -13.00 -6.49
CA ASN A 225 27.95 -14.27 -6.40
C ASN A 225 27.87 -15.22 -7.61
N ASP A 226 27.55 -14.76 -8.82
CA ASP A 226 27.70 -15.62 -10.01
C ASP A 226 28.77 -15.10 -10.97
N MET A 227 30.02 -15.22 -10.53
CA MET A 227 31.25 -15.05 -11.33
C MET A 227 31.32 -15.99 -12.55
N SER A 228 30.32 -16.86 -12.77
CA SER A 228 30.22 -17.76 -13.93
C SER A 228 29.48 -17.17 -15.14
N ARG A 229 28.94 -15.94 -15.05
CA ARG A 229 28.21 -15.28 -16.16
C ARG A 229 28.90 -14.03 -16.71
N LEU A 230 30.24 -13.99 -16.64
CA LEU A 230 31.11 -12.96 -17.23
C LEU A 230 31.17 -12.98 -18.77
N GLU A 231 30.04 -13.22 -19.44
CA GLU A 231 29.89 -13.01 -20.87
C GLU A 231 28.55 -12.28 -21.15
N GLY A 232 28.55 -10.98 -20.87
CA GLY A 232 27.72 -10.01 -21.60
C GLY A 232 26.24 -9.89 -21.24
N LYS A 233 25.83 -9.89 -19.96
CA LYS A 233 24.43 -9.61 -19.58
C LYS A 233 24.27 -8.61 -18.44
N GLU A 234 23.33 -7.70 -18.67
CA GLU A 234 22.84 -6.59 -17.84
C GLU A 234 22.71 -6.91 -16.35
N ASP A 235 22.97 -5.93 -15.47
CA ASP A 235 22.78 -6.00 -14.02
C ASP A 235 21.48 -6.75 -13.64
N HIS A 236 21.61 -7.99 -13.16
CA HIS A 236 20.47 -8.83 -12.83
C HIS A 236 19.89 -8.42 -11.48
N LEU A 237 18.93 -7.49 -11.49
CA LEU A 237 18.11 -7.16 -10.33
C LEU A 237 17.16 -8.32 -9.99
N TYR A 238 17.15 -8.74 -8.73
CA TYR A 238 16.20 -9.74 -8.22
C TYR A 238 15.27 -9.14 -7.16
N PRO A 239 14.04 -9.64 -7.03
CA PRO A 239 13.15 -9.21 -5.96
C PRO A 239 13.76 -9.45 -4.57
N SER A 240 13.58 -8.50 -3.66
CA SER A 240 14.11 -8.55 -2.29
C SER A 240 13.00 -8.38 -1.26
N MET A 241 13.35 -8.68 -0.01
CA MET A 241 12.51 -8.40 1.16
C MET A 241 12.58 -6.91 1.47
N ILE A 242 11.44 -6.25 1.63
CA ILE A 242 11.38 -4.85 2.05
C ILE A 242 10.99 -4.80 3.53
N LYS A 243 11.75 -4.02 4.32
CA LYS A 243 11.39 -3.70 5.70
C LYS A 243 10.22 -2.70 5.69
N ASN A 244 9.21 -2.91 6.53
CA ASN A 244 8.23 -1.85 6.77
C ASN A 244 8.96 -0.66 7.40
N TYR A 245 8.70 0.53 6.89
CA TYR A 245 9.35 1.74 7.38
C TYR A 245 9.08 2.00 8.88
N PHE A 246 7.84 1.78 9.33
CA PHE A 246 7.42 2.06 10.72
C PHE A 246 7.30 0.80 11.59
N SER A 247 7.71 -0.37 11.10
CA SER A 247 7.58 -1.64 11.83
C SER A 247 8.74 -2.58 11.51
N PRO A 248 9.24 -3.39 12.47
CA PRO A 248 10.36 -4.30 12.22
C PRO A 248 10.01 -5.45 11.26
N THR A 249 8.75 -5.56 10.84
CA THR A 249 8.26 -6.57 9.90
C THR A 249 8.87 -6.38 8.51
N THR A 250 9.34 -7.47 7.90
CA THR A 250 9.70 -7.53 6.48
C THR A 250 8.60 -8.22 5.69
N GLN A 251 8.46 -7.86 4.42
CA GLN A 251 7.54 -8.50 3.50
C GLN A 251 8.28 -8.77 2.18
N PRO A 252 8.11 -9.97 1.58
CA PRO A 252 8.66 -10.22 0.26
C PRO A 252 8.00 -9.28 -0.74
N ALA A 253 8.70 -8.95 -1.82
CA ALA A 253 8.03 -8.53 -3.05
C ALA A 253 7.06 -9.64 -3.44
N GLU A 254 5.79 -9.52 -3.03
CA GLU A 254 4.80 -10.60 -2.96
C GLU A 254 4.59 -11.33 -4.30
N THR A 255 5.07 -10.78 -5.41
CA THR A 255 4.86 -11.34 -6.73
C THR A 255 6.00 -11.02 -7.73
N GLY A 256 6.85 -11.99 -8.05
CA GLY A 256 7.71 -12.01 -9.25
C GLY A 256 8.72 -10.87 -9.45
N PHE A 257 9.24 -10.72 -10.68
CA PHE A 257 10.30 -9.79 -11.09
C PHE A 257 9.81 -8.37 -11.46
N SER A 258 8.66 -7.94 -10.96
CA SER A 258 8.05 -6.69 -11.42
C SER A 258 8.82 -5.43 -11.07
N ALA A 259 9.28 -5.29 -9.83
CA ALA A 259 10.10 -4.15 -9.44
C ALA A 259 11.43 -4.11 -10.22
N PRO A 260 12.18 -5.23 -10.38
CA PRO A 260 13.30 -5.30 -11.30
C PRO A 260 12.98 -4.84 -12.73
N TYR A 261 11.89 -5.33 -13.33
CA TYR A 261 11.51 -4.96 -14.69
C TYR A 261 11.13 -3.48 -14.80
N LEU A 262 10.45 -2.93 -13.80
CA LEU A 262 10.10 -1.52 -13.79
C LEU A 262 11.32 -0.63 -13.62
N ALA A 263 12.25 -1.00 -12.74
CA ALA A 263 13.52 -0.30 -12.58
C ALA A 263 14.29 -0.29 -13.91
N ASN A 264 14.52 -1.46 -14.52
CA ASN A 264 15.26 -1.57 -15.78
C ASN A 264 14.56 -0.82 -16.93
N PHE A 265 13.23 -0.93 -17.04
CA PHE A 265 12.48 -0.22 -18.08
C PHE A 265 12.62 1.29 -17.95
N LEU A 266 12.48 1.82 -16.73
CA LEU A 266 12.62 3.25 -16.47
C LEU A 266 14.06 3.74 -16.73
N GLU A 267 15.07 2.93 -16.40
CA GLU A 267 16.47 3.25 -16.69
C GLU A 267 16.76 3.29 -18.19
N GLN A 268 16.36 2.26 -18.93
CA GLN A 268 16.56 2.17 -20.38
C GLN A 268 15.82 3.27 -21.15
N ASN A 269 14.73 3.80 -20.60
CA ASN A 269 13.91 4.83 -21.24
C ASN A 269 14.02 6.20 -20.56
N LYS A 270 14.99 6.39 -19.66
CA LYS A 270 15.08 7.58 -18.80
C LYS A 270 15.04 8.87 -19.60
N GLU A 271 15.87 8.99 -20.62
CA GLU A 271 15.98 10.19 -21.47
C GLU A 271 14.69 10.55 -22.19
N ARG A 272 13.87 9.55 -22.53
CA ARG A 272 12.58 9.73 -23.22
C ARG A 272 11.44 10.09 -22.27
N LEU A 273 11.59 9.74 -20.99
CA LEU A 273 10.56 9.89 -19.95
C LEU A 273 10.77 11.12 -19.06
N ILE A 274 11.81 11.93 -19.29
CA ILE A 274 12.06 13.14 -18.53
C ILE A 274 10.87 14.09 -18.69
N LEU A 275 10.18 14.32 -17.58
CA LEU A 275 9.14 15.34 -17.50
C LEU A 275 9.84 16.70 -17.57
N LYS A 276 9.64 17.40 -18.69
CA LYS A 276 10.00 18.81 -18.78
C LYS A 276 8.96 19.61 -18.02
N GLU A 277 9.39 20.57 -17.21
CA GLU A 277 8.48 21.61 -16.72
C GLU A 277 7.96 22.35 -17.94
N THR A 278 6.73 22.06 -18.37
CA THR A 278 6.03 22.94 -19.28
C THR A 278 5.75 24.21 -18.50
N CYS A 279 6.55 25.26 -18.72
CA CYS A 279 6.18 26.62 -18.38
C CYS A 279 4.84 26.91 -19.08
N SER A 280 3.74 26.75 -18.35
CA SER A 280 2.48 27.38 -18.71
C SER A 280 2.46 28.74 -18.01
N GLU A 281 3.29 29.64 -18.49
CA GLU A 281 2.91 31.06 -18.52
C GLU A 281 1.84 31.19 -19.61
N THR A 282 0.62 30.75 -19.31
CA THR A 282 -0.56 31.28 -19.99
C THR A 282 -1.06 32.42 -19.12
N THR A 283 -0.44 33.58 -19.30
CA THR A 283 -1.14 34.86 -19.25
C THR A 283 -2.32 34.77 -20.21
N HIS A 284 -3.54 34.70 -19.66
CA HIS A 284 -4.76 35.31 -20.22
C HIS A 284 -5.78 35.46 -19.10
#